data_AF-A0A8S2RHM4-F1
#
_entry.id   AF-A0A8S2RHM4-F1
#
_cell.length_a   1.000
_cell.length_b   1.000
_cell.length_c   1.000
_cell.angle_alpha   90.00
_cell.angle_beta   90.00
_cell.angle_gamma   90.00
#
_symmetry.space_group_name_H-M   'P 1'
#
loop_
_entity.id
_entity.type
_entity.pdbx_description
1 polymer ?
#
loop_
_entity_poly.entity_id
_entity_poly.type
_entity_poly.pdbx_seq_one_letter_code
_entity_poly.pdbx_strand_id
1 'polypeptide(L)'
;MELSKEQLLERNFSDLSWFQQYNVQLNAETALPYFCSLGNPFYDRTSLNQQVNMGGLSLASIHQATGIEYALIHCQEPILFVIRKQYKDGSNE
;
A
#
# COMPACT_ATOMS: atom_id res chain seq x y z
N MET A 1 -6.57 -15.40 9.65
CA MET A 1 -5.36 -16.23 9.51
C MET A 1 -4.50 -15.54 8.46
N GLU A 2 -3.34 -15.04 8.85
CA GLU A 2 -2.42 -14.37 7.92
C GLU A 2 -1.78 -15.46 7.02
N LEU A 3 -1.64 -15.19 5.73
CA LEU A 3 -1.04 -16.14 4.79
C LEU A 3 0.47 -16.20 5.02
N SER A 4 1.06 -17.39 4.88
CA SER A 4 2.52 -17.50 4.86
C SER A 4 3.12 -16.81 3.63
N LYS A 5 4.41 -16.48 3.70
CA LYS A 5 5.13 -15.82 2.59
C LYS A 5 5.10 -16.69 1.34
N GLU A 6 5.27 -17.99 1.49
CA GLU A 6 5.29 -18.98 0.42
C GLU A 6 3.93 -19.01 -0.30
N GLN A 7 2.83 -18.98 0.46
CA GLN A 7 1.48 -18.92 -0.11
C GLN A 7 1.19 -17.60 -0.83
N LEU A 8 1.83 -16.49 -0.43
CA LEU A 8 1.67 -15.21 -1.10
C LEU A 8 2.42 -15.19 -2.44
N LEU A 9 3.59 -15.83 -2.54
CA LEU A 9 4.40 -15.86 -3.78
C LEU A 9 3.67 -16.51 -4.97
N GLU A 10 2.77 -17.46 -4.71
CA GLU A 10 2.00 -18.16 -5.74
C GLU A 10 0.66 -17.49 -6.09
N ARG A 11 0.32 -16.38 -5.43
CA ARG A 11 -0.97 -15.71 -5.60
C ARG A 11 -0.91 -14.53 -6.56
N ASN A 12 -2.05 -14.31 -7.20
CA ASN A 12 -2.38 -13.07 -7.88
C ASN A 12 -3.60 -12.45 -7.18
N PHE A 13 -3.71 -11.12 -7.22
CA PHE A 13 -4.83 -10.39 -6.65
C PHE A 13 -5.35 -9.36 -7.65
N SER A 14 -6.67 -9.29 -7.79
CA SER A 14 -7.37 -8.28 -8.56
C SER A 14 -8.72 -8.00 -7.92
N ASP A 15 -9.05 -6.73 -7.68
CA ASP A 15 -10.34 -6.32 -7.15
C ASP A 15 -11.06 -5.37 -8.11
N LEU A 16 -11.94 -5.94 -8.93
CA LEU A 16 -12.78 -5.18 -9.85
C LEU A 16 -13.83 -4.34 -9.14
N SER A 17 -14.27 -4.76 -7.95
CA SER A 17 -15.29 -4.04 -7.18
C SER A 17 -14.75 -2.72 -6.65
N TRP A 18 -13.45 -2.65 -6.34
CA TRP A 18 -12.78 -1.41 -5.96
C TRP A 18 -12.86 -0.36 -7.08
N PHE A 19 -12.53 -0.73 -8.33
CA PHE A 19 -12.62 0.19 -9.47
C PHE A 19 -14.05 0.68 -9.71
N GLN A 20 -15.04 -0.22 -9.57
CA GLN A 20 -16.45 0.13 -9.73
C GLN A 20 -16.95 1.06 -8.63
N GLN A 21 -16.57 0.80 -7.38
CA GLN A 21 -17.01 1.59 -6.22
C GLN A 21 -16.52 3.04 -6.29
N TYR A 22 -15.26 3.24 -6.67
CA TYR A 22 -14.64 4.56 -6.68
C TYR A 22 -14.70 5.23 -8.05
N ASN A 23 -15.12 4.53 -9.10
CA ASN A 23 -15.16 5.00 -10.49
C ASN A 23 -13.82 5.64 -10.94
N VAL A 24 -12.72 4.94 -10.64
CA VAL A 24 -11.35 5.39 -10.91
C VAL A 24 -10.59 4.37 -11.75
N GLN A 25 -9.54 4.83 -12.43
CA GLN A 25 -8.55 3.99 -13.10
C GLN A 25 -7.23 4.01 -12.34
N LEU A 26 -6.34 3.05 -12.61
CA LEU A 26 -4.99 3.07 -12.07
C LEU A 26 -4.15 4.17 -12.72
N ASN A 27 -3.62 5.05 -11.88
CA ASN A 27 -2.65 6.10 -12.21
C ASN A 27 -1.71 6.30 -11.00
N ALA A 28 -0.79 7.26 -11.09
CA ALA A 28 0.18 7.54 -10.03
C ALA A 28 -0.47 7.85 -8.66
N GLU A 29 -1.68 8.42 -8.66
CA GLU A 29 -2.40 8.80 -7.44
C GLU A 29 -3.21 7.63 -6.86
N THR A 30 -3.75 6.75 -7.69
CA THR A 30 -4.68 5.68 -7.28
C THR A 30 -4.02 4.31 -7.11
N ALA A 31 -2.82 4.09 -7.66
CA ALA A 31 -2.14 2.81 -7.58
C ALA A 31 -1.80 2.38 -6.15
N LEU A 32 -1.26 3.30 -5.33
CA LEU A 32 -0.97 3.01 -3.92
C LEU A 32 -2.25 2.80 -3.09
N PRO A 33 -3.30 3.65 -3.20
CA PRO A 33 -4.60 3.39 -2.57
C PRO A 33 -5.22 2.04 -2.94
N TYR A 34 -5.17 1.62 -4.20
CA TYR A 34 -5.63 0.31 -4.64
C TYR A 34 -4.85 -0.82 -3.95
N PHE A 35 -3.51 -0.70 -3.90
CA PHE A 35 -2.66 -1.66 -3.21
C PHE A 35 -2.99 -1.73 -1.71
N CYS A 36 -3.23 -0.60 -1.05
CA CYS A 36 -3.57 -0.51 0.37
C CYS A 36 -5.03 -0.87 0.70
N SER A 37 -5.78 -1.44 -0.24
CA SER A 37 -7.13 -1.93 0.01
C SER A 37 -7.11 -3.12 0.98
N LEU A 38 -8.10 -3.18 1.88
CA LEU A 38 -8.17 -4.25 2.90
C LEU A 38 -8.41 -5.65 2.30
N GLY A 39 -8.88 -5.72 1.05
CA GLY A 39 -9.04 -6.96 0.30
C GLY A 39 -7.72 -7.52 -0.24
N ASN A 40 -6.68 -6.68 -0.38
CA ASN A 40 -5.40 -7.09 -0.91
C ASN A 40 -4.62 -7.94 0.12
N PRO A 41 -4.33 -9.23 -0.15
CA PRO A 41 -3.60 -10.10 0.77
C PRO A 41 -2.12 -9.72 0.95
N PHE A 42 -1.56 -8.90 0.05
CA PHE A 42 -0.17 -8.44 0.13
C PHE A 42 0.01 -7.22 1.06
N TYR A 43 -1.10 -6.58 1.44
CA TYR A 43 -1.10 -5.37 2.24
C TYR A 43 -1.09 -5.67 3.73
N ASP A 44 -0.03 -5.23 4.39
CA ASP A 44 0.16 -5.37 5.83
C ASP A 44 -0.64 -4.29 6.58
N ARG A 45 -1.66 -4.75 7.33
CA ARG A 45 -2.56 -3.88 8.08
C ARG A 45 -1.92 -3.24 9.31
N THR A 46 -0.68 -3.60 9.65
CA THR A 46 0.10 -2.95 10.71
C THR A 46 0.97 -1.81 10.20
N SER A 47 1.07 -1.66 8.87
CA SER A 47 1.91 -0.64 8.20
C SER A 47 1.52 0.79 8.56
N LEU A 48 2.49 1.70 8.40
CA LEU A 48 2.28 3.14 8.57
C LEU A 48 1.19 3.66 7.64
N ASN A 49 1.07 3.14 6.42
CA ASN A 49 0.00 3.50 5.48
C ASN A 49 -1.39 3.26 6.09
N GLN A 50 -1.58 2.15 6.82
CA GLN A 50 -2.85 1.85 7.47
C GLN A 50 -3.12 2.81 8.63
N GLN A 51 -2.09 3.13 9.40
CA GLN A 51 -2.20 4.04 10.54
C GLN A 51 -2.59 5.45 10.07
N VAL A 52 -2.01 5.93 8.97
CA VAL A 52 -2.38 7.21 8.34
C VAL A 52 -3.81 7.15 7.79
N ASN A 53 -4.17 6.09 7.06
CA ASN A 53 -5.51 5.95 6.48
C ASN A 53 -6.61 5.92 7.57
N MET A 54 -6.34 5.27 8.70
CA MET A 54 -7.25 5.23 9.85
C MET A 54 -7.30 6.55 10.65
N GLY A 55 -6.52 7.57 10.26
CA GLY A 55 -6.40 8.83 11.01
C GLY A 55 -5.64 8.70 12.34
N GLY A 56 -4.98 7.56 12.57
CA GLY A 56 -4.17 7.31 13.77
C GLY A 56 -2.79 7.97 13.73
N LEU A 57 -2.33 8.37 12.53
CA LEU A 57 -1.06 9.06 12.36
C LEU A 57 -1.23 10.25 11.41
N SER A 58 -0.88 11.45 11.90
CA SER A 58 -0.95 12.66 11.07
C SER A 58 0.18 12.68 10.03
N LEU A 59 -0.04 13.35 8.90
CA LEU A 59 1.01 13.55 7.88
C LEU A 59 2.25 14.25 8.46
N ALA A 60 2.09 15.12 9.45
CA ALA A 60 3.20 15.78 10.11
C ALA A 60 4.04 14.81 10.98
N SER A 61 3.38 13.83 11.59
CA SER A 61 4.03 12.84 12.47
C SER A 61 4.66 11.68 11.69
N ILE A 62 4.32 11.50 10.41
CA ILE A 62 4.84 10.39 9.60
C ILE A 62 6.34 10.45 9.39
N HIS A 63 6.94 11.63 9.43
CA HIS A 63 8.38 11.81 9.26
C HIS A 63 9.18 11.15 10.38
N GLN A 64 8.66 11.18 11.61
CA GLN A 64 9.28 10.59 12.80
C GLN A 64 8.83 9.14 13.04
N ALA A 65 7.86 8.66 12.25
CA ALA A 65 7.33 7.32 12.41
C ALA A 65 8.32 6.27 11.89
N THR A 66 8.51 5.22 12.68
CA THR A 66 9.34 4.07 12.34
C THR A 66 8.44 2.86 12.12
N GLY A 67 8.69 2.10 11.05
CA GLY A 67 7.91 0.91 10.75
C GLY A 67 7.86 0.56 9.27
N ILE A 68 6.99 -0.40 8.96
CA ILE A 68 6.75 -0.82 7.58
C ILE A 68 5.91 0.24 6.86
N GLU A 69 6.35 0.63 5.67
CA GLU A 69 5.55 1.42 4.73
C GLU A 69 5.58 0.82 3.33
N TYR A 70 4.61 1.22 2.53
CA TYR A 70 4.48 0.95 1.12
C TYR A 70 4.57 2.26 0.35
N ALA A 71 5.44 2.29 -0.65
CA ALA A 71 5.66 3.44 -1.51
C ALA A 71 5.56 3.06 -2.98
N LEU A 72 4.95 3.92 -3.79
CA LEU A 72 5.02 3.84 -5.24
C LEU A 72 6.39 4.36 -5.69
N ILE A 73 7.24 3.48 -6.23
CA ILE A 73 8.62 3.81 -6.62
C ILE A 73 8.82 3.93 -8.12
N HIS A 74 7.89 3.40 -8.91
CA HIS A 74 7.91 3.53 -10.36
C HIS A 74 6.49 3.53 -10.91
N CYS A 75 6.25 4.38 -11.90
CA CYS A 75 4.98 4.57 -12.56
C CYS A 75 5.19 4.66 -14.07
N GLN A 76 4.54 3.76 -14.81
CA GLN A 76 4.40 3.79 -16.26
C GLN A 76 2.93 3.63 -16.60
N GLU A 77 2.20 4.74 -16.69
CA GLU A 77 0.76 4.71 -16.92
C GLU A 77 0.41 4.23 -18.34
N PRO A 78 -0.68 3.45 -18.51
CA PRO A 78 -1.50 2.77 -17.48
C PRO A 78 -1.02 1.34 -17.14
N ILE A 79 0.20 0.97 -17.55
CA ILE A 79 0.61 -0.42 -17.75
C ILE A 79 1.23 -1.04 -16.49
N LEU A 80 2.12 -0.30 -15.82
CA LEU A 80 2.95 -0.85 -14.75
C LEU A 80 3.14 0.16 -13.61
N PHE A 81 2.90 -0.32 -12.40
CA PHE A 81 3.17 0.38 -11.15
C PHE A 81 3.97 -0.54 -10.25
N VAL A 82 5.03 -0.02 -9.63
CA VAL A 82 5.86 -0.80 -8.71
C VAL A 82 5.70 -0.25 -7.30
N ILE A 83 5.09 -1.06 -6.43
CA ILE A 83 4.94 -0.77 -5.01
C ILE A 83 6.05 -1.51 -4.25
N ARG A 84 6.83 -0.77 -3.46
CA ARG A 84 7.86 -1.34 -2.59
C ARG A 84 7.38 -1.37 -1.15
N LYS A 85 7.49 -2.54 -0.51
CA LYS A 85 7.46 -2.67 0.95
C LYS A 85 8.85 -2.28 1.48
N GLN A 86 8.93 -1.29 2.37
CA GLN A 86 10.19 -0.84 2.96
C GLN A 86 10.03 -0.60 4.47
N TYR A 87 11.14 -0.68 5.20
CA TYR A 87 11.19 -0.28 6.59
C TYR A 87 11.67 1.17 6.65
N LYS A 88 10.84 2.07 7.15
CA LYS A 88 11.19 3.46 7.41
C LYS A 88 11.82 3.55 8.79
N ASP A 89 13.03 4.08 8.84
CA ASP A 89 13.67 4.51 10.07
C ASP A 89 13.30 5.98 10.30
N GLY A 90 12.73 6.30 11.46
CA GLY A 90 12.29 7.66 11.81
C GLY A 90 13.43 8.64 12.08
N SER A 91 14.69 8.24 11.82
CA SER A 91 15.89 8.99 12.17
C SER A 91 16.68 9.58 10.99
N ASN A 92 16.18 9.52 9.75
CA ASN A 92 16.80 10.19 8.61
C ASN A 92 16.04 11.47 8.21
N GLU A 93 16.16 12.50 9.08
CA GLU A 93 16.45 13.92 8.77
C GLU A 93 16.57 14.74 10.07
#